data_AF-A0A6U4L306-F1
#
_entry.id   AF-A0A6U4L306-F1
#
_cell.length_a   1.000
_cell.length_b   1.000
_cell.length_c   1.000
_cell.angle_alpha   90.00
_cell.angle_beta   90.00
_cell.angle_gamma   90.00
#
_symmetry.space_group_name_H-M   'P 1'
#
loop_
_entity.id
_entity.type
_entity.pdbx_description
1 polymer ?
#
loop_
_entity_poly.entity_id
_entity_poly.type
_entity_poly.pdbx_seq_one_letter_code
_entity_poly.pdbx_strand_id
1 'polypeptide(L)'
;MRYLESDMYGVISCCSLDLRRLGGDEVLFRQLCELTYAVQSRRGKLRVERWGHSWRNMYVNRPRMRVNGLYFQRVSYIKRPERNMWYDGEAGNILECIYYRYLRFFRTGEVLYGISLQPPKQAAVLLTDVSSADVHQDVSVGEFEVLPGRRVQVSVRTDHGRVVLDLDIDNGERGSFTRLKLNSHLQFPYSSNTGEARELPILANVFKYRRLPIRTKPKFGYGRHI
;
A
#
# COMPACT_ATOMS: atom_id res chain seq x y z
N MET A 1 10.16 -7.03 -21.77
CA MET A 1 9.53 -7.14 -20.44
C MET A 1 9.36 -5.80 -19.69
N ARG A 2 9.19 -4.65 -20.36
CA ARG A 2 9.01 -3.35 -19.67
C ARG A 2 7.70 -3.23 -18.85
N TYR A 3 6.70 -4.04 -19.17
CA TYR A 3 5.39 -4.04 -18.50
C TYR A 3 5.30 -5.01 -17.33
N LEU A 4 6.38 -5.73 -17.02
CA LEU A 4 6.33 -6.70 -15.95
C LEU A 4 6.34 -5.99 -14.60
N GLU A 5 5.41 -6.35 -13.75
CA GLU A 5 5.47 -5.84 -12.38
C GLU A 5 6.63 -6.48 -11.62
N SER A 6 7.43 -5.67 -10.94
CA SER A 6 8.67 -6.11 -10.31
C SER A 6 8.45 -7.28 -9.34
N ASP A 7 7.32 -7.30 -8.65
CA ASP A 7 6.94 -8.35 -7.71
C ASP A 7 6.33 -9.62 -8.34
N MET A 8 6.29 -9.73 -9.68
CA MET A 8 5.74 -10.89 -10.41
C MET A 8 6.77 -11.98 -10.72
N TYR A 9 8.07 -11.68 -10.59
CA TYR A 9 9.15 -12.57 -11.01
C TYR A 9 9.01 -14.01 -10.46
N GLY A 10 8.57 -14.16 -9.21
CA GLY A 10 8.36 -15.47 -8.59
C GLY A 10 7.20 -16.27 -9.18
N VAL A 11 6.17 -15.62 -9.72
CA VAL A 11 5.08 -16.33 -10.43
C VAL A 11 5.57 -16.80 -11.79
N ILE A 12 6.30 -15.93 -12.48
CA ILE A 12 6.77 -16.17 -13.85
C ILE A 12 7.79 -17.30 -13.88
N SER A 13 8.72 -17.33 -12.92
CA SER A 13 9.70 -18.42 -12.81
C SER A 13 9.06 -19.79 -12.56
N CYS A 14 7.80 -19.84 -12.11
CA CYS A 14 7.04 -21.07 -11.92
C CYS A 14 6.23 -21.48 -13.17
N CYS A 15 6.02 -20.59 -14.15
CA CYS A 15 5.14 -20.85 -15.29
C CYS A 15 5.77 -21.74 -16.38
N SER A 16 7.08 -21.66 -16.60
CA SER A 16 7.77 -22.51 -17.57
C SER A 16 9.26 -22.66 -17.24
N LEU A 17 9.93 -23.65 -17.84
CA LEU A 17 11.37 -23.86 -17.69
C LEU A 17 12.18 -22.69 -18.24
N ASP A 18 11.79 -22.13 -19.38
CA ASP A 18 12.48 -20.97 -19.98
C ASP A 18 12.34 -19.72 -19.12
N LEU A 19 11.15 -19.51 -18.54
CA LEU A 19 10.90 -18.42 -17.60
C LEU A 19 11.59 -18.66 -16.24
N ARG A 20 11.80 -19.92 -15.85
CA ARG A 20 12.61 -20.27 -14.68
C ARG A 20 14.08 -19.91 -14.88
N ARG A 21 14.63 -20.18 -16.08
CA ARG A 21 16.00 -19.80 -16.45
C ARG A 21 16.19 -18.28 -16.41
N LEU A 22 15.20 -17.52 -16.88
CA LEU A 22 15.16 -16.05 -16.75
C LEU A 22 15.16 -15.58 -15.29
N GLY A 23 14.61 -16.38 -14.37
CA GLY A 23 14.65 -16.12 -12.92
C GLY A 23 16.03 -16.32 -12.27
N GLY A 24 17.05 -16.72 -13.03
CA GLY A 24 18.45 -16.75 -12.63
C GLY A 24 19.33 -15.70 -13.31
N ASP A 25 18.80 -14.92 -14.25
CA ASP A 25 19.57 -13.94 -15.02
C ASP A 25 19.84 -12.67 -14.20
N GLU A 26 21.11 -12.41 -13.92
CA GLU A 26 21.58 -11.24 -13.15
C GLU A 26 21.28 -9.91 -13.88
N VAL A 27 21.25 -9.90 -15.22
CA VAL A 27 20.92 -8.69 -16.00
C VAL A 27 19.47 -8.29 -15.77
N LEU A 28 18.57 -9.27 -15.69
CA LEU A 28 17.16 -9.05 -15.40
C LEU A 28 16.98 -8.51 -13.98
N PHE A 29 17.65 -9.08 -12.97
CA PHE A 29 17.56 -8.58 -11.60
C PHE A 29 18.18 -7.19 -11.43
N ARG A 30 19.21 -6.85 -12.19
CA ARG A 30 19.74 -5.49 -12.23
C ARG A 30 18.66 -4.49 -12.66
N GLN A 31 17.98 -4.76 -13.77
CA GLN A 31 16.89 -3.90 -14.26
C GLN A 31 15.74 -3.81 -13.24
N LEU A 32 15.36 -4.94 -12.63
CA LEU A 32 14.32 -4.95 -11.58
C LEU A 32 14.71 -4.12 -10.36
N CYS A 33 15.98 -4.21 -9.92
CA CYS A 33 16.53 -3.41 -8.84
C CYS A 33 16.50 -1.92 -9.19
N GLU A 34 16.98 -1.55 -10.37
CA GLU A 34 16.98 -0.18 -10.86
C GLU A 34 15.54 0.39 -10.88
N LEU A 35 14.58 -0.34 -11.46
CA LEU A 35 13.18 0.09 -11.52
C LEU A 35 12.52 0.23 -10.15
N THR A 36 12.78 -0.72 -9.24
CA THR A 36 12.09 -0.76 -7.93
C THR A 36 12.69 0.26 -6.97
N TYR A 37 14.02 0.33 -6.91
CA TYR A 37 14.72 1.17 -5.95
C TYR A 37 15.00 2.58 -6.46
N ALA A 38 14.83 2.90 -7.75
CA ALA A 38 14.88 4.28 -8.21
C ALA A 38 13.89 5.18 -7.45
N VAL A 39 12.70 4.65 -7.19
CA VAL A 39 11.60 5.36 -6.52
C VAL A 39 11.76 5.28 -5.01
N GLN A 40 12.07 4.08 -4.50
CA GLN A 40 12.17 3.79 -3.07
C GLN A 40 13.54 4.14 -2.45
N SER A 41 14.48 4.65 -3.24
CA SER A 41 15.82 4.99 -2.78
C SER A 41 16.31 6.23 -3.53
N ARG A 42 15.49 7.30 -3.49
CA ARG A 42 15.69 8.54 -4.24
C ARG A 42 17.08 9.19 -4.04
N ARG A 43 17.78 8.86 -2.95
CA ARG A 43 19.11 9.38 -2.59
C ARG A 43 20.24 8.32 -2.56
N GLY A 44 19.94 7.07 -2.90
CA GLY A 44 20.88 5.95 -2.70
C GLY A 44 21.34 5.30 -4.00
N LYS A 45 22.66 5.33 -4.27
CA LYS A 45 23.27 4.45 -5.29
C LYS A 45 23.07 2.99 -4.88
N LEU A 46 22.75 2.13 -5.86
CA LEU A 46 22.61 0.69 -5.66
C LEU A 46 23.99 0.07 -5.44
N ARG A 47 24.32 -0.25 -4.19
CA ARG A 47 25.59 -0.88 -3.80
C ARG A 47 25.42 -2.40 -3.75
N VAL A 48 25.74 -3.08 -4.84
CA VAL A 48 25.61 -4.53 -4.97
C VAL A 48 26.73 -5.26 -4.21
N GLU A 49 27.85 -4.59 -3.91
CA GLU A 49 28.96 -5.21 -3.19
C GLU A 49 28.52 -5.71 -1.81
N ARG A 50 27.56 -5.02 -1.18
CA ARG A 50 26.96 -5.42 0.11
C ARG A 50 26.15 -6.70 0.04
N TRP A 51 25.84 -7.19 -1.15
CA TRP A 51 24.98 -8.35 -1.39
C TRP A 51 25.74 -9.45 -2.13
N GLY A 52 27.06 -9.54 -1.94
CA GLY A 52 27.89 -10.58 -2.53
C GLY A 52 27.96 -10.50 -4.06
N HIS A 53 27.90 -9.28 -4.62
CA HIS A 53 27.96 -9.02 -6.06
C HIS A 53 26.82 -9.68 -6.89
N SER A 54 25.73 -10.09 -6.25
CA SER A 54 24.54 -10.62 -6.93
C SER A 54 23.36 -9.65 -6.82
N TRP A 55 22.83 -9.23 -7.96
CA TRP A 55 21.61 -8.42 -8.05
C TRP A 55 20.40 -9.21 -7.59
N ARG A 56 20.37 -10.52 -7.85
CA ARG A 56 19.31 -11.40 -7.33
C ARG A 56 19.28 -11.40 -5.81
N ASN A 57 20.44 -11.55 -5.18
CA ASN A 57 20.56 -11.54 -3.72
C ASN A 57 20.12 -10.19 -3.13
N MET A 58 20.58 -9.10 -3.75
CA MET A 58 20.14 -7.74 -3.40
C MET A 58 18.62 -7.60 -3.51
N TYR A 59 18.04 -8.05 -4.62
CA TYR A 59 16.61 -7.92 -4.85
C TYR A 59 15.79 -8.72 -3.83
N VAL A 60 16.16 -9.95 -3.50
CA VAL A 60 15.38 -10.79 -2.58
C VAL A 60 15.44 -10.28 -1.14
N ASN A 61 16.63 -9.85 -0.69
CA ASN A 61 16.88 -9.59 0.72
C ASN A 61 16.79 -8.11 1.11
N ARG A 62 16.96 -7.17 0.16
CA ARG A 62 16.86 -5.75 0.45
C ARG A 62 15.39 -5.35 0.69
N PRO A 63 15.05 -4.75 1.85
CA PRO A 63 13.71 -4.30 2.16
C PRO A 63 13.14 -3.36 1.09
N ARG A 64 11.92 -3.63 0.65
CA ARG A 64 11.19 -2.83 -0.33
C ARG A 64 9.70 -2.84 -0.09
N MET A 65 9.02 -1.78 -0.51
CA MET A 65 7.56 -1.74 -0.58
C MET A 65 7.07 -2.51 -1.81
N ARG A 66 5.95 -3.23 -1.67
CA ARG A 66 5.27 -3.87 -2.80
C ARG A 66 4.29 -2.89 -3.43
N VAL A 67 4.31 -2.79 -4.75
CA VAL A 67 3.47 -1.84 -5.52
C VAL A 67 2.33 -2.53 -6.28
N ASN A 68 2.35 -3.86 -6.37
CA ASN A 68 1.40 -4.68 -7.11
C ASN A 68 0.16 -5.11 -6.29
N GLY A 69 -0.16 -4.37 -5.23
CA GLY A 69 -1.24 -4.77 -4.34
C GLY A 69 -1.70 -3.67 -3.40
N LEU A 70 -2.56 -4.07 -2.49
CA LEU A 70 -3.24 -3.22 -1.53
C LEU A 70 -2.80 -3.60 -0.12
N TYR A 71 -2.37 -2.61 0.64
CA TYR A 71 -2.17 -2.75 2.07
C TYR A 71 -3.47 -2.33 2.77
N PHE A 72 -3.90 -3.12 3.74
CA PHE A 72 -5.10 -2.80 4.51
C PHE A 72 -4.89 -3.08 5.99
N GLN A 73 -5.49 -2.24 6.81
CA GLN A 73 -5.53 -2.40 8.25
C GLN A 73 -6.97 -2.41 8.71
N ARG A 74 -7.37 -3.51 9.38
CA ARG A 74 -8.65 -3.62 10.04
C ARG A 74 -8.53 -2.99 11.42
N VAL A 75 -9.37 -2.01 11.70
CA VAL A 75 -9.52 -1.42 13.02
C VAL A 75 -10.91 -1.78 13.54
N SER A 76 -10.97 -2.33 14.75
CA SER A 76 -12.22 -2.62 15.45
C SER A 76 -12.16 -1.99 16.83
N TYR A 77 -13.22 -1.30 17.22
CA TYR A 77 -13.37 -0.78 18.57
C TYR A 77 -14.81 -0.91 19.03
N ILE A 78 -14.96 -0.92 20.34
CA ILE A 78 -16.24 -1.06 21.00
C ILE A 78 -16.74 0.34 21.38
N LYS A 79 -17.97 0.68 20.97
CA LYS A 79 -18.65 1.93 21.34
C LYS A 79 -19.97 1.62 22.03
N ARG A 80 -20.32 2.40 23.06
CA ARG A 80 -21.67 2.38 23.63
C ARG A 80 -22.64 3.09 22.67
N PRO A 81 -23.82 2.54 22.39
CA PRO A 81 -24.83 3.23 21.60
C PRO A 81 -25.19 4.56 22.26
N GLU A 82 -25.27 5.61 21.46
CA GLU A 82 -25.77 6.89 21.94
C GLU A 82 -27.28 6.77 22.12
N ARG A 83 -27.76 7.02 23.34
CA ARG A 83 -29.19 7.01 23.64
C ARG A 83 -29.80 8.29 23.06
N ASN A 84 -30.39 8.18 21.87
CA ASN A 84 -31.15 9.26 21.24
C ASN A 84 -32.64 8.85 21.15
N MET A 85 -33.52 9.79 20.78
CA MET A 85 -34.97 9.52 20.63
C MET A 85 -35.32 8.46 19.57
N TRP A 86 -34.33 7.98 18.81
CA TRP A 86 -34.48 7.02 17.72
C TRP A 86 -33.89 5.64 18.06
N TYR A 87 -33.36 5.45 19.27
CA TYR A 87 -32.73 4.22 19.72
C TYR A 87 -33.37 3.73 21.02
N ASP A 88 -34.35 2.81 20.88
CA ASP A 88 -35.02 2.10 21.99
C ASP A 88 -34.24 0.85 22.46
N GLY A 89 -32.91 0.82 22.26
CA GLY A 89 -32.11 -0.31 22.69
C GLY A 89 -31.96 -0.37 24.21
N GLU A 90 -31.99 -1.58 24.77
CA GLU A 90 -31.80 -1.84 26.20
C GLU A 90 -30.48 -1.26 26.75
N ALA A 91 -30.53 -0.83 28.02
CA ALA A 91 -29.36 -0.36 28.74
C ALA A 91 -28.36 -1.52 28.91
N GLY A 92 -27.25 -1.47 28.16
CA GLY A 92 -26.21 -2.50 28.18
C GLY A 92 -25.77 -2.98 26.81
N ASN A 93 -26.48 -2.60 25.73
CA ASN A 93 -26.06 -2.93 24.38
C ASN A 93 -24.70 -2.31 24.04
N ILE A 94 -23.88 -3.07 23.32
CA ILE A 94 -22.53 -2.72 22.92
C ILE A 94 -22.45 -2.81 21.39
N LEU A 95 -21.87 -1.79 20.74
CA LEU A 95 -21.68 -1.77 19.28
C LEU A 95 -20.21 -2.03 18.95
N GLU A 96 -19.94 -3.02 18.10
CA GLU A 96 -18.63 -3.20 17.47
C GLU A 96 -18.55 -2.37 16.18
N CYS A 97 -17.71 -1.35 16.18
CA CYS A 97 -17.42 -0.54 15.00
C CYS A 97 -16.17 -1.08 14.31
N ILE A 98 -16.30 -1.51 13.05
CA ILE A 98 -15.19 -2.00 12.24
C ILE A 98 -15.02 -1.09 11.03
N TYR A 99 -13.82 -0.57 10.83
CA TYR A 99 -13.43 0.12 9.61
C TYR A 99 -12.07 -0.37 9.12
N TYR A 100 -11.80 -0.08 7.86
CA TYR A 100 -10.56 -0.45 7.19
C TYR A 100 -9.86 0.79 6.67
N ARG A 101 -8.55 0.86 6.92
CA ARG A 101 -7.66 1.82 6.28
C ARG A 101 -6.90 1.14 5.16
N TYR A 102 -6.81 1.80 4.03
CA TYR A 102 -6.22 1.26 2.83
C TYR A 102 -5.06 2.14 2.36
N LEU A 103 -3.99 1.47 1.91
CA LEU A 103 -2.83 2.10 1.30
C LEU A 103 -2.46 1.35 0.02
N ARG A 104 -2.37 2.07 -1.10
CA ARG A 104 -1.89 1.50 -2.37
C ARG A 104 -0.75 2.34 -2.91
N PHE A 105 0.40 1.73 -3.09
CA PHE A 105 1.64 2.39 -3.52
C PHE A 105 1.86 2.22 -5.02
N PHE A 106 2.32 3.27 -5.68
CA PHE A 106 2.63 3.27 -7.10
C PHE A 106 4.12 3.46 -7.35
N ARG A 107 4.59 3.06 -8.54
CA ARG A 107 5.99 3.29 -8.96
C ARG A 107 6.28 4.76 -9.27
N THR A 108 5.28 5.61 -9.34
CA THR A 108 5.46 7.05 -9.54
C THR A 108 5.92 7.75 -8.26
N GLY A 109 5.82 7.10 -7.09
CA GLY A 109 6.03 7.73 -5.77
C GLY A 109 4.74 8.20 -5.12
N GLU A 110 3.60 8.01 -5.80
CA GLU A 110 2.28 8.32 -5.28
C GLU A 110 1.72 7.18 -4.44
N VAL A 111 0.85 7.53 -3.50
CA VAL A 111 0.10 6.58 -2.67
C VAL A 111 -1.37 6.99 -2.65
N LEU A 112 -2.26 6.01 -2.78
CA LEU A 112 -3.67 6.20 -2.49
C LEU A 112 -3.95 5.79 -1.05
N TYR A 113 -4.63 6.66 -0.33
CA TYR A 113 -5.12 6.43 1.01
C TYR A 113 -6.64 6.51 1.03
N GLY A 114 -7.28 5.60 1.74
CA GLY A 114 -8.72 5.63 1.90
C GLY A 114 -9.16 4.94 3.18
N ILE A 115 -10.28 5.39 3.71
CA ILE A 115 -10.94 4.78 4.86
C ILE A 115 -12.30 4.28 4.38
N SER A 116 -12.62 3.02 4.63
CA SER A 116 -13.92 2.47 4.25
C SER A 116 -14.40 1.43 5.26
N LEU A 117 -15.71 1.33 5.41
CA LEU A 117 -16.36 0.25 6.16
C LEU A 117 -16.35 -1.07 5.36
N GLN A 118 -16.12 -0.99 4.04
CA GLN A 118 -16.15 -2.16 3.18
C GLN A 118 -14.91 -3.03 3.32
N PRO A 119 -15.05 -4.37 3.24
CA PRO A 119 -13.92 -5.28 3.33
C PRO A 119 -13.00 -5.19 2.10
N PRO A 120 -11.73 -5.66 2.18
CA PRO A 120 -10.73 -5.43 1.14
C PRO A 120 -11.08 -5.95 -0.26
N LYS A 121 -12.00 -6.91 -0.38
CA LYS A 121 -12.47 -7.42 -1.69
C LYS A 121 -13.23 -6.34 -2.46
N GLN A 122 -14.05 -5.56 -1.77
CA GLN A 122 -14.91 -4.55 -2.37
C GLN A 122 -14.16 -3.22 -2.50
N ALA A 123 -13.41 -2.83 -1.47
CA ALA A 123 -12.60 -1.61 -1.48
C ALA A 123 -11.49 -1.61 -2.55
N ALA A 124 -11.02 -2.78 -2.99
CA ALA A 124 -10.03 -2.89 -4.06
C ALA A 124 -10.47 -2.25 -5.38
N VAL A 125 -11.78 -2.16 -5.64
CA VAL A 125 -12.34 -1.53 -6.84
C VAL A 125 -12.20 0.00 -6.78
N LEU A 126 -12.34 0.57 -5.58
CA LEU A 126 -12.27 2.02 -5.34
C LEU A 126 -10.83 2.56 -5.42
N LEU A 127 -9.83 1.69 -5.22
CA LEU A 127 -8.42 2.06 -5.15
C LEU A 127 -7.67 1.46 -6.34
N THR A 128 -8.19 1.64 -7.57
CA THR A 128 -7.66 0.98 -8.77
C THR A 128 -6.51 1.75 -9.40
N ASP A 129 -6.73 3.02 -9.69
CA ASP A 129 -5.77 3.91 -10.36
C ASP A 129 -5.72 5.25 -9.64
N VAL A 130 -4.68 6.07 -9.88
CA VAL A 130 -4.53 7.38 -9.20
C VAL A 130 -5.74 8.28 -9.46
N SER A 131 -6.33 8.20 -10.65
CA SER A 131 -7.58 8.88 -11.03
C SER A 131 -8.81 8.44 -10.22
N SER A 132 -8.72 7.37 -9.42
CA SER A 132 -9.84 6.96 -8.56
C SER A 132 -10.11 7.97 -7.45
N ALA A 133 -9.13 8.79 -7.08
CA ALA A 133 -9.32 9.88 -6.14
C ALA A 133 -10.22 10.99 -6.70
N ASP A 134 -10.24 11.20 -8.02
CA ASP A 134 -11.14 12.16 -8.67
C ASP A 134 -12.60 11.65 -8.66
N VAL A 135 -12.77 10.33 -8.62
CA VAL A 135 -14.08 9.66 -8.71
C VAL A 135 -14.68 9.39 -7.33
N HIS A 136 -13.85 9.11 -6.33
CA HIS A 136 -14.28 8.71 -5.00
C HIS A 136 -13.76 9.68 -3.94
N GLN A 137 -14.70 10.41 -3.31
CA GLN A 137 -14.39 11.38 -2.25
C GLN A 137 -13.66 10.74 -1.04
N ASP A 138 -13.91 9.45 -0.78
CA ASP A 138 -13.28 8.71 0.32
C ASP A 138 -11.80 8.32 0.06
N VAL A 139 -11.27 8.66 -1.12
CA VAL A 139 -9.92 8.32 -1.55
C VAL A 139 -9.11 9.59 -1.75
N SER A 140 -7.95 9.65 -1.12
CA SER A 140 -7.03 10.77 -1.22
C SER A 140 -5.69 10.34 -1.79
N VAL A 141 -5.10 11.17 -2.65
CA VAL A 141 -3.75 10.98 -3.18
C VAL A 141 -2.74 11.61 -2.23
N GLY A 142 -1.64 10.90 -2.00
CA GLY A 142 -0.49 11.37 -1.28
C GLY A 142 0.81 10.96 -1.95
N GLU A 143 1.89 11.22 -1.24
CA GLU A 143 3.24 10.83 -1.62
C GLU A 143 3.84 9.94 -0.53
N PHE A 144 4.75 9.04 -0.93
CA PHE A 144 5.49 8.24 0.03
C PHE A 144 6.99 8.34 -0.22
N GLU A 145 7.76 8.31 0.87
CA GLU A 145 9.21 8.22 0.84
C GLU A 145 9.67 7.04 1.68
N VAL A 146 10.54 6.21 1.10
CA VAL A 146 11.17 5.10 1.82
C VAL A 146 12.50 5.59 2.36
N LEU A 147 12.59 5.69 3.67
CA LEU A 147 13.74 6.14 4.41
C LEU A 147 14.73 4.98 4.67
N PRO A 148 15.99 5.28 5.01
CA PRO A 148 16.93 4.26 5.47
C PRO A 148 16.39 3.51 6.70
N GLY A 149 16.67 2.21 6.76
CA GLY A 149 16.32 1.38 7.92
C GLY A 149 14.90 0.83 7.94
N ARG A 150 14.31 0.52 6.77
CA ARG A 150 12.94 -0.04 6.61
C ARG A 150 11.78 0.91 6.94
N ARG A 151 12.07 2.16 7.24
CA ARG A 151 11.05 3.18 7.53
C ARG A 151 10.44 3.71 6.23
N VAL A 152 9.15 3.97 6.25
CA VAL A 152 8.37 4.54 5.15
C VAL A 152 7.49 5.63 5.72
N GLN A 153 7.66 6.84 5.20
CA GLN A 153 6.81 7.96 5.54
C GLN A 153 5.79 8.15 4.43
N VAL A 154 4.52 8.25 4.81
CA VAL A 154 3.40 8.49 3.89
C VAL A 154 2.78 9.82 4.27
N SER A 155 2.59 10.69 3.29
CA SER A 155 2.00 12.02 3.48
C SER A 155 0.84 12.19 2.51
N VAL A 156 -0.37 12.33 3.05
CA VAL A 156 -1.61 12.41 2.28
C VAL A 156 -2.30 13.73 2.59
N ARG A 157 -2.81 14.40 1.55
CA ARG A 157 -3.68 15.57 1.72
C ARG A 157 -5.12 15.09 1.69
N THR A 158 -5.87 15.36 2.75
CA THR A 158 -7.29 15.02 2.89
C THR A 158 -8.09 16.31 3.08
N ASP A 159 -9.42 16.26 2.92
CA ASP A 159 -10.30 17.41 3.13
C ASP A 159 -10.15 18.05 4.52
N HIS A 160 -9.80 17.24 5.52
CA HIS A 160 -9.69 17.64 6.93
C HIS A 160 -8.26 18.00 7.37
N GLY A 161 -7.30 18.03 6.44
CA GLY A 161 -5.90 18.29 6.76
C GLY A 161 -4.93 17.33 6.10
N ARG A 162 -3.66 17.46 6.48
CA ARG A 162 -2.60 16.55 6.02
C ARG A 162 -2.43 15.41 7.02
N VAL A 163 -2.54 14.18 6.55
CA VAL A 163 -2.27 12.97 7.34
C VAL A 163 -0.86 12.49 7.05
N VAL A 164 -0.08 12.23 8.09
CA VAL A 164 1.26 11.65 8.01
C VAL A 164 1.27 10.32 8.76
N LEU A 165 1.72 9.27 8.09
CA LEU A 165 1.90 7.94 8.67
C LEU A 165 3.38 7.58 8.61
N ASP A 166 3.96 7.25 9.77
CA ASP A 166 5.27 6.59 9.81
C ASP A 166 5.07 5.09 9.95
N LEU A 167 5.62 4.36 8.98
CA LEU A 167 5.45 2.93 8.83
C LEU A 167 6.83 2.23 8.82
N ASP A 168 6.88 0.99 9.28
CA ASP A 168 8.04 0.09 9.10
C ASP A 168 7.69 -1.08 8.20
N ILE A 169 8.57 -1.38 7.25
CA ILE A 169 8.47 -2.56 6.39
C ILE A 169 8.82 -3.81 7.20
N ASP A 170 7.85 -4.72 7.29
CA ASP A 170 7.98 -5.98 7.99
C ASP A 170 7.67 -7.17 7.06
N ASN A 171 8.21 -8.33 7.41
CA ASN A 171 7.95 -9.59 6.72
C ASN A 171 6.66 -10.18 7.25
N GLY A 172 5.83 -10.78 6.40
CA GLY A 172 4.63 -11.51 6.84
C GLY A 172 4.75 -13.01 6.66
N GLU A 173 3.74 -13.72 7.15
CA GLU A 173 3.64 -15.19 7.00
C GLU A 173 3.65 -15.63 5.53
N ARG A 174 3.14 -14.78 4.63
CA ARG A 174 3.02 -15.07 3.19
C ARG A 174 4.25 -14.66 2.38
N GLY A 175 5.30 -14.17 3.03
CA GLY A 175 6.57 -13.83 2.40
C GLY A 175 7.16 -12.50 2.85
N SER A 176 8.29 -12.16 2.24
CA SER A 176 9.03 -10.94 2.58
C SER A 176 8.27 -9.68 2.18
N PHE A 177 8.36 -8.67 3.05
CA PHE A 177 7.85 -7.30 2.83
C PHE A 177 6.34 -7.22 2.57
N THR A 178 5.56 -8.11 3.20
CA THR A 178 4.09 -8.16 3.07
C THR A 178 3.36 -7.52 4.25
N ARG A 179 4.05 -6.90 5.20
CA ARG A 179 3.44 -6.19 6.33
C ARG A 179 4.03 -4.79 6.45
N LEU A 180 3.21 -3.84 6.88
CA LEU A 180 3.68 -2.52 7.33
C LEU A 180 3.22 -2.32 8.76
N LYS A 181 4.15 -1.97 9.65
CA LYS A 181 3.83 -1.64 11.03
C LYS A 181 3.68 -0.13 11.16
N LEU A 182 2.52 0.31 11.61
CA LEU A 182 2.20 1.71 11.91
C LEU A 182 2.85 2.09 13.24
N ASN A 183 3.78 3.05 13.17
CA ASN A 183 4.49 3.58 14.32
C ASN A 183 3.86 4.89 14.80
N SER A 184 3.50 5.79 13.87
CA SER A 184 2.86 7.07 14.18
C SER A 184 1.71 7.35 13.20
N HIS A 185 0.68 8.04 13.68
CA HIS A 185 -0.42 8.52 12.86
C HIS A 185 -0.76 9.95 13.25
N LEU A 186 -0.27 10.90 12.47
CA LEU A 186 -0.39 12.32 12.75
C LEU A 186 -1.35 12.97 11.75
N GLN A 187 -2.19 13.88 12.23
CA GLN A 187 -3.03 14.73 11.40
C GLN A 187 -2.72 16.19 11.69
N PHE A 188 -2.42 16.95 10.64
CA PHE A 188 -2.19 18.38 10.67
C PHE A 188 -3.43 19.07 10.07
N PRO A 189 -4.33 19.62 10.89
CA PRO A 189 -5.53 20.28 10.40
C PRO A 189 -5.17 21.58 9.66
N TYR A 190 -5.92 21.90 8.59
CA TYR A 190 -5.70 23.15 7.86
C TYR A 190 -6.13 24.39 8.66
N SER A 191 -7.05 24.23 9.61
CA SER A 191 -7.63 25.32 10.39
C SER A 191 -6.77 25.79 11.58
N SER A 192 -5.72 25.05 11.95
CA SER A 192 -4.86 25.42 13.08
C SER A 192 -3.72 26.34 12.63
N ASN A 193 -3.78 27.61 13.02
CA ASN A 193 -2.68 28.58 12.82
C ASN A 193 -1.37 28.18 13.52
N THR A 194 -1.44 27.28 14.51
CA THR A 194 -0.31 26.86 15.36
C THR A 194 0.51 25.70 14.77
N GLY A 195 0.06 25.05 13.70
CA GLY A 195 0.78 23.91 13.09
C GLY A 195 0.90 22.67 13.99
N GLU A 196 0.13 22.61 15.07
CA GLU A 196 0.17 21.48 16.01
C GLU A 196 -0.39 20.20 15.38
N ALA A 197 0.38 19.12 15.50
CA ALA A 197 -0.02 17.81 15.02
C ALA A 197 -0.98 17.15 16.03
N ARG A 198 -2.13 16.68 15.56
CA ARG A 198 -2.99 15.79 16.33
C ARG A 198 -2.54 14.35 16.13
N GLU A 199 -2.12 13.68 17.19
CA GLU A 199 -1.88 12.24 17.15
C GLU A 199 -3.22 11.49 17.20
N LEU A 200 -3.41 10.58 16.24
CA LEU A 200 -4.60 9.77 16.11
C LEU A 200 -4.34 8.38 16.71
N PRO A 201 -5.31 7.82 17.46
CA PRO A 201 -5.10 6.59 18.20
C PRO A 201 -4.79 5.40 17.29
N ILE A 202 -3.79 4.62 17.68
CA ILE A 202 -3.36 3.41 16.99
C ILE A 202 -4.07 2.19 17.61
N LEU A 203 -5.33 1.99 17.22
CA LEU A 203 -6.15 0.85 17.66
C LEU A 203 -5.72 -0.47 17.02
N ALA A 204 -5.11 -0.39 15.84
CA ALA A 204 -4.37 -1.47 15.22
C ALA A 204 -3.10 -0.86 14.63
N ASN A 205 -2.01 -1.61 14.66
CA ASN A 205 -0.70 -1.15 14.21
C ASN A 205 -0.13 -1.93 13.02
N VAL A 206 -0.87 -2.85 12.41
CA VAL A 206 -0.37 -3.62 11.25
C VAL A 206 -1.27 -3.47 10.03
N PHE A 207 -0.67 -3.09 8.91
CA PHE A 207 -1.24 -3.22 7.58
C PHE A 207 -0.81 -4.55 6.96
N LYS A 208 -1.79 -5.34 6.52
CA LYS A 208 -1.59 -6.60 5.80
C LYS A 208 -1.60 -6.34 4.30
N TYR A 209 -0.68 -6.95 3.58
CA TYR A 209 -0.64 -6.89 2.12
C TYR A 209 -1.60 -7.91 1.49
N ARG A 210 -2.28 -7.46 0.44
CA ARG A 210 -3.08 -8.29 -0.46
C ARG A 210 -2.75 -7.95 -1.90
N ARG A 211 -2.31 -8.94 -2.65
CA ARG A 211 -2.11 -8.79 -4.10
C ARG A 211 -3.45 -8.56 -4.80
N LEU A 212 -3.44 -7.61 -5.74
CA LEU A 212 -4.58 -7.36 -6.61
C LEU A 212 -4.45 -8.18 -7.89
N PRO A 213 -5.58 -8.62 -8.49
CA PRO A 213 -5.53 -9.31 -9.77
C PRO A 213 -4.95 -8.39 -10.85
N ILE A 214 -4.16 -8.97 -11.75
CA ILE A 214 -3.62 -8.24 -12.90
C ILE A 214 -4.81 -7.86 -13.78
N ARG A 215 -5.07 -6.56 -13.90
CA ARG A 215 -6.11 -6.05 -14.78
C ARG A 215 -5.61 -6.22 -16.22
N THR A 216 -6.03 -7.29 -16.89
CA THR A 216 -6.03 -7.28 -18.35
C THR A 216 -7.00 -6.17 -18.74
N LYS A 217 -6.56 -5.19 -19.54
CA LYS A 217 -7.50 -4.19 -20.07
C LYS A 217 -8.69 -4.95 -20.68
N PRO A 218 -9.94 -4.47 -20.53
CA PRO A 218 -11.04 -5.07 -21.25
C PRO A 218 -10.67 -5.08 -22.73
N LYS A 219 -10.85 -6.24 -23.38
CA LYS A 219 -10.69 -6.38 -24.83
C LYS A 219 -11.47 -5.24 -25.46
N PHE A 220 -10.81 -4.41 -26.28
CA PHE A 220 -11.50 -3.45 -27.14
C PHE A 220 -12.64 -4.21 -27.82
N GLY A 221 -13.87 -3.82 -27.51
CA GLY A 221 -15.04 -4.37 -28.19
C GLY A 221 -14.86 -4.08 -29.66
N TYR A 222 -14.70 -5.14 -30.46
CA TYR A 222 -14.88 -5.02 -31.89
C TYR A 222 -16.32 -4.54 -32.10
N GLY A 223 -16.46 -3.29 -32.52
CA GLY A 223 -17.73 -2.73 -32.94
C GLY A 223 -18.29 -3.63 -34.02
N ARG A 224 -19.47 -4.19 -33.77
CA ARG A 224 -20.33 -4.66 -34.84
C ARG A 224 -20.82 -3.42 -35.57
N HIS A 225 -20.15 -3.08 -36.67
CA HIS A 225 -20.83 -2.36 -37.73
C HIS A 225 -21.83 -3.34 -38.33
N ILE A 226 -23.12 -3.02 -38.14
CA ILE A 226 -24.23 -3.55 -38.93
C ILE A 226 -24.43 -2.56 -40.08
#